data_AF-A0A524CDR2-F1
#
_entry.id   AF-A0A524CDR2-F1
#
_cell.length_a   1.000
_cell.length_b   1.000
_cell.length_c   1.000
_cell.angle_alpha   90.00
_cell.angle_beta   90.00
_cell.angle_gamma   90.00
#
_symmetry.space_group_name_H-M   'P 1'
#
loop_
_entity.id
_entity.type
_entity.pdbx_description
1 polymer ?
#
loop_
_entity_poly.entity_id
_entity_poly.type
_entity_poly.pdbx_seq_one_letter_code
_entity_poly.pdbx_strand_id
1 'polypeptide(L)'
;MTEEREGVWNLKRGVKELQAGSSVVGELPIGCQLCGEGKKMVLFVTGICESSCFYCPLSVEKAGKDVVFADEMPVEDFRDILTEAKAIGAEGAGLSGGDPLCRLHRTLEYIRRLKEHYGESFHLHLYTSLTQVDRDTLILLRDTGLDEIRFHAQGGNWTGIEDSVEIGLTTGIELPVIPAHEKQLREVAIKAEDIGVQFLNLNELEASESNFSRLASLGMRLTSLEKSSIAGSQDLAYQILDWVSKDLVDLSVHYCSASFKDSVQMRNRLGRRVARTKRELEVVADDEPLLILGLLLPQAKGMKQEDLERTAIMLAECYEIPDSLLNVDKKRMRIEVAPWILEEIAGDVKHQLSGSWQLGIATEYPSWDRLQVEFDPL
;
A
#
# COMPACT_ATOMS: atom_id res chain seq x y z
N MET A 1 14.21 -23.92 -54.32
CA MET A 1 15.07 -22.99 -53.55
C MET A 1 14.27 -22.56 -52.34
N THR A 2 14.19 -23.50 -51.42
CA THR A 2 13.55 -23.43 -50.11
C THR A 2 14.67 -23.72 -49.12
N GLU A 3 14.48 -23.24 -47.89
CA GLU A 3 15.35 -23.44 -46.72
C GLU A 3 16.50 -22.43 -46.59
N GLU A 4 16.32 -21.50 -45.64
CA GLU A 4 17.28 -21.18 -44.57
C GLU A 4 16.80 -19.93 -43.81
N ARG A 5 15.88 -20.14 -42.86
CA ARG A 5 15.68 -19.26 -41.68
C ARG A 5 15.17 -20.11 -40.51
N GLU A 6 15.96 -21.11 -40.13
CA GLU A 6 15.86 -21.73 -38.81
C GLU A 6 17.10 -21.31 -38.02
N GLY A 7 16.90 -20.65 -36.88
CA GLY A 7 18.00 -20.31 -35.98
C GLY A 7 17.85 -18.98 -35.23
N VAL A 8 16.70 -18.71 -34.61
CA VAL A 8 16.67 -17.84 -33.43
C VAL A 8 16.27 -18.73 -32.27
N TRP A 9 17.23 -18.93 -31.36
CA TRP A 9 17.06 -19.73 -30.17
C TRP A 9 15.93 -19.14 -29.32
N ASN A 10 14.80 -19.84 -29.27
CA ASN A 10 13.73 -19.63 -28.29
C ASN A 10 14.32 -19.85 -26.90
N LEU A 11 14.86 -18.80 -26.28
CA LEU A 11 15.05 -18.74 -24.83
C LEU A 11 13.66 -18.67 -24.21
N LYS A 12 13.04 -19.84 -24.00
CA LYS A 12 11.77 -19.92 -23.24
C LYS A 12 11.98 -19.23 -21.90
N ARG A 13 11.32 -18.10 -21.71
CA ARG A 13 11.35 -17.33 -20.48
C ARG A 13 10.59 -18.12 -19.42
N GLY A 14 11.27 -18.70 -18.44
CA GLY A 14 10.60 -19.49 -17.40
C GLY A 14 9.74 -18.66 -16.46
N VAL A 15 8.71 -19.29 -15.88
CA VAL A 15 7.97 -18.74 -14.74
C VAL A 15 8.87 -18.80 -13.51
N LYS A 16 9.12 -17.64 -12.89
CA LYS A 16 9.87 -17.51 -11.64
C LYS A 16 8.88 -17.32 -10.48
N GLU A 17 8.94 -18.20 -9.49
CA GLU A 17 8.15 -18.04 -8.27
C GLU A 17 8.71 -16.91 -7.40
N LEU A 18 7.81 -16.14 -6.80
CA LEU A 18 8.10 -15.07 -5.85
C LEU A 18 7.47 -15.40 -4.48
N GLN A 19 7.61 -14.49 -3.52
CA GLN A 19 7.08 -14.68 -2.17
C GLN A 19 5.55 -14.78 -2.17
N ALA A 20 5.02 -15.49 -1.17
CA ALA A 20 3.59 -15.60 -0.88
C ALA A 20 2.71 -16.00 -2.07
N GLY A 21 3.23 -16.83 -2.98
CA GLY A 21 2.49 -17.34 -4.15
C GLY A 21 2.42 -16.36 -5.33
N SER A 22 3.14 -15.24 -5.30
CA SER A 22 3.29 -14.38 -6.48
C SER A 22 4.24 -15.03 -7.49
N SER A 23 4.22 -14.61 -8.76
CA SER A 23 5.08 -15.18 -9.80
C SER A 23 5.31 -14.21 -10.95
N VAL A 24 6.40 -14.37 -11.70
CA VAL A 24 6.74 -13.50 -12.82
C VAL A 24 7.34 -14.25 -14.00
N VAL A 25 6.99 -13.83 -15.22
CA VAL A 25 7.69 -14.19 -16.46
C VAL A 25 8.40 -12.95 -16.97
N GLY A 26 9.73 -13.01 -17.11
CA GLY A 26 10.57 -11.85 -17.45
C GLY A 26 11.15 -11.15 -16.24
N GLU A 27 11.06 -9.82 -16.28
CA GLU A 27 11.60 -8.92 -15.27
C GLU A 27 10.46 -8.31 -14.43
N LEU A 28 10.65 -8.28 -13.12
CA LEU A 28 9.68 -7.66 -12.21
C LEU A 28 9.79 -6.14 -12.35
N PRO A 29 8.69 -5.39 -12.55
CA PRO A 29 8.77 -3.93 -12.68
C PRO A 29 9.34 -3.27 -11.42
N ILE A 30 10.08 -2.16 -11.58
CA ILE A 30 10.70 -1.43 -10.46
C ILE A 30 9.65 -1.05 -9.41
N GLY A 31 8.46 -0.62 -9.85
CA GLY A 31 7.34 -0.35 -8.95
C GLY A 31 6.96 -1.54 -8.06
N CYS A 32 6.97 -2.75 -8.62
CA CYS A 32 6.65 -4.00 -7.90
C CYS A 32 7.80 -4.46 -6.98
N GLN A 33 9.06 -4.30 -7.41
CA GLN A 33 10.23 -4.59 -6.56
C GLN A 33 10.21 -3.73 -5.28
N LEU A 34 10.10 -2.41 -5.44
CA LEU A 34 10.06 -1.47 -4.32
C LEU A 34 8.83 -1.68 -3.43
N CYS A 35 7.70 -2.08 -4.02
CA CYS A 35 6.50 -2.47 -3.29
C CYS A 35 6.77 -3.68 -2.38
N GLY A 36 7.37 -4.73 -2.91
CA GLY A 36 7.75 -5.92 -2.14
C GLY A 36 8.74 -5.63 -1.01
N GLU A 37 9.66 -4.70 -1.22
CA GLU A 37 10.63 -4.26 -0.20
C GLU A 37 10.02 -3.31 0.86
N GLY A 38 8.73 -2.95 0.75
CA GLY A 38 8.06 -2.00 1.65
C GLY A 38 8.54 -0.56 1.46
N LYS A 39 9.20 -0.25 0.34
CA LYS A 39 9.82 1.06 0.04
C LYS A 39 8.90 2.03 -0.71
N LYS A 40 7.71 1.59 -1.11
CA LYS A 40 6.71 2.42 -1.77
C LYS A 40 5.68 2.93 -0.77
N MET A 41 5.54 4.25 -0.71
CA MET A 41 4.37 4.89 -0.10
C MET A 41 3.20 4.82 -1.09
N VAL A 42 2.02 4.45 -0.62
CA VAL A 42 0.78 4.54 -1.41
C VAL A 42 0.20 5.93 -1.24
N LEU A 43 0.23 6.75 -2.28
CA LEU A 43 -0.35 8.10 -2.26
C LEU A 43 -1.74 8.06 -2.89
N PHE A 44 -2.77 8.00 -2.05
CA PHE A 44 -4.16 8.11 -2.47
C PHE A 44 -4.48 9.57 -2.79
N VAL A 45 -4.59 9.91 -4.08
CA VAL A 45 -4.69 11.31 -4.54
C VAL A 45 -6.12 11.85 -4.46
N THR A 46 -7.10 10.99 -4.72
CA THR A 46 -8.53 11.29 -4.70
C THR A 46 -9.30 9.98 -4.79
N GLY A 47 -10.53 9.93 -4.28
CA GLY A 47 -11.45 8.82 -4.49
C GLY A 47 -12.40 9.01 -5.66
N ILE A 48 -12.29 10.14 -6.38
CA ILE A 48 -13.06 10.41 -7.59
C ILE A 48 -12.50 9.58 -8.73
N CYS A 49 -13.38 8.95 -9.48
CA CYS A 49 -13.07 8.11 -10.63
C CYS A 49 -14.23 8.20 -11.63
N GLU A 50 -13.93 8.17 -12.92
CA GLU A 50 -14.96 8.11 -13.98
C GLU A 50 -15.39 6.67 -14.29
N SER A 51 -14.65 5.68 -13.81
CA SER A 51 -14.95 4.26 -14.00
C SER A 51 -15.80 3.69 -12.87
N SER A 52 -16.71 2.77 -13.21
CA SER A 52 -17.65 2.13 -12.27
C SER A 52 -17.46 0.61 -12.22
N CYS A 53 -16.28 0.17 -11.78
CA CYS A 53 -15.92 -1.25 -11.75
C CYS A 53 -16.76 -2.01 -10.71
N PHE A 54 -17.33 -3.16 -11.09
CA PHE A 54 -18.10 -4.00 -10.15
C PHE A 54 -17.23 -4.60 -9.02
N TYR A 55 -15.93 -4.72 -9.26
CA TYR A 55 -14.92 -5.22 -8.31
C TYR A 55 -14.16 -4.12 -7.56
N CYS A 56 -14.54 -2.84 -7.70
CA CYS A 56 -13.81 -1.73 -7.08
C CYS A 56 -13.61 -1.95 -5.57
N PRO A 57 -12.36 -2.04 -5.07
CA PRO A 57 -12.08 -2.38 -3.67
C PRO A 57 -12.09 -1.15 -2.74
N LEU A 58 -12.34 0.05 -3.27
CA LEU A 58 -12.30 1.27 -2.46
C LEU A 58 -13.35 1.22 -1.34
N SER A 59 -12.95 1.62 -0.14
CA SER A 59 -13.85 1.71 1.01
C SER A 59 -14.90 2.79 0.79
N VAL A 60 -16.04 2.66 1.47
CA VAL A 60 -17.13 3.66 1.44
C VAL A 60 -16.67 5.05 1.90
N GLU A 61 -15.67 5.08 2.76
CA GLU A 61 -15.09 6.31 3.27
C GLU A 61 -14.31 7.08 2.21
N LYS A 62 -13.68 6.37 1.26
CA LYS A 62 -12.81 6.93 0.23
C LYS A 62 -13.51 7.06 -1.13
N ALA A 63 -14.34 6.08 -1.51
CA ALA A 63 -14.96 6.01 -2.83
C ALA A 63 -15.84 7.24 -3.14
N GLY A 64 -15.59 7.90 -4.28
CA GLY A 64 -16.35 9.06 -4.74
C GLY A 64 -16.08 10.36 -3.97
N LYS A 65 -15.10 10.38 -3.06
CA LYS A 65 -14.78 11.55 -2.24
C LYS A 65 -13.42 12.14 -2.61
N ASP A 66 -13.33 13.47 -2.59
CA ASP A 66 -12.07 14.18 -2.85
C ASP A 66 -11.23 14.29 -1.58
N VAL A 67 -10.69 13.16 -1.13
CA VAL A 67 -9.85 13.01 0.06
C VAL A 67 -8.47 12.48 -0.32
N VAL A 68 -7.45 12.84 0.46
CA VAL A 68 -6.05 12.46 0.21
C VAL A 68 -5.52 11.67 1.40
N PHE A 69 -4.79 10.59 1.12
CA PHE A 69 -4.10 9.79 2.14
C PHE A 69 -2.69 9.44 1.66
N ALA A 70 -1.74 9.43 2.58
CA ALA A 70 -0.43 8.83 2.41
C ALA A 70 -0.41 7.56 3.27
N ASP A 71 -0.34 6.40 2.62
CA ASP A 71 -0.64 5.10 3.22
C ASP A 71 -2.01 5.16 3.95
N GLU A 72 -2.05 4.96 5.27
CA GLU A 72 -3.26 5.07 6.09
C GLU A 72 -3.50 6.48 6.66
N MET A 73 -2.53 7.40 6.57
CA MET A 73 -2.59 8.73 7.16
C MET A 73 -3.37 9.72 6.30
N PRO A 74 -4.42 10.39 6.81
CA PRO A 74 -5.07 11.50 6.13
C PRO A 74 -4.06 12.64 5.87
N VAL A 75 -4.13 13.24 4.69
CA VAL A 75 -3.24 14.33 4.28
C VAL A 75 -4.02 15.65 4.28
N GLU A 76 -3.62 16.58 5.14
CA GLU A 76 -4.12 17.96 5.14
C GLU A 76 -3.26 18.84 4.22
N ASP A 77 -1.94 18.66 4.27
CA ASP A 77 -1.00 19.33 3.39
C ASP A 77 0.19 18.46 2.98
N PHE A 78 1.00 18.95 2.03
CA PHE A 78 2.09 18.15 1.48
C PHE A 78 3.17 17.74 2.50
N ARG A 79 3.30 18.44 3.65
CA ARG A 79 4.24 18.04 4.71
C ARG A 79 3.84 16.71 5.33
N ASP A 80 2.55 16.38 5.33
CA ASP A 80 2.06 15.08 5.78
C ASP A 80 2.58 13.97 4.86
N ILE A 81 2.53 14.19 3.54
CA ILE A 81 3.08 13.26 2.54
C ILE A 81 4.59 13.05 2.78
N LEU A 82 5.34 14.12 3.02
CA LEU A 82 6.78 14.01 3.32
C LEU A 82 7.03 13.29 4.65
N THR A 83 6.20 13.53 5.66
CA THR A 83 6.29 12.89 6.97
C THR A 83 6.08 11.39 6.86
N GLU A 84 5.06 10.96 6.11
CA GLU A 84 4.78 9.54 5.88
C GLU A 84 5.88 8.87 5.05
N ALA A 85 6.29 9.49 3.95
CA ALA A 85 7.39 8.99 3.13
C ALA A 85 8.69 8.83 3.94
N LYS A 86 9.00 9.79 4.83
CA LYS A 86 10.15 9.70 5.73
C LYS A 86 9.98 8.59 6.77
N ALA A 87 8.79 8.41 7.33
CA ALA A 87 8.51 7.42 8.35
C ALA A 87 8.82 5.99 7.87
N ILE A 88 8.54 5.67 6.60
CA ILE A 88 8.87 4.36 6.01
C ILE A 88 10.23 4.34 5.30
N GLY A 89 10.90 5.50 5.21
CA GLY A 89 12.09 5.71 4.36
C GLY A 89 11.81 5.29 2.94
N ALA A 90 10.79 5.90 2.34
CA ALA A 90 10.33 5.60 0.99
C ALA A 90 11.44 5.89 -0.03
N GLU A 91 11.54 5.01 -1.02
CA GLU A 91 12.38 5.20 -2.22
C GLU A 91 11.50 5.43 -3.46
N GLY A 92 10.18 5.51 -3.25
CA GLY A 92 9.23 5.89 -4.28
C GLY A 92 7.80 6.00 -3.75
N ALA A 93 6.89 6.43 -4.61
CA ALA A 93 5.46 6.44 -4.33
C ALA A 93 4.63 5.85 -5.49
N GLY A 94 3.45 5.33 -5.16
CA GLY A 94 2.42 4.94 -6.11
C GLY A 94 1.22 5.87 -5.98
N LEU A 95 0.96 6.68 -7.00
CA LEU A 95 -0.18 7.59 -7.06
C LEU A 95 -1.42 6.80 -7.49
N SER A 96 -2.40 6.70 -6.60
CA SER A 96 -3.56 5.83 -6.74
C SER A 96 -4.83 6.49 -6.20
N GLY A 97 -5.89 5.71 -6.06
CA GLY A 97 -7.15 6.08 -5.44
C GLY A 97 -8.33 5.65 -6.31
N GLY A 98 -9.19 6.61 -6.66
CA GLY A 98 -10.14 6.48 -7.76
C GLY A 98 -9.39 6.56 -9.09
N ASP A 99 -9.16 7.78 -9.57
CA ASP A 99 -8.22 8.06 -10.64
C ASP A 99 -7.46 9.38 -10.35
N PRO A 100 -6.14 9.35 -10.16
CA PRO A 100 -5.30 10.54 -10.03
C PRO A 100 -5.46 11.57 -11.16
N LEU A 101 -5.81 11.15 -12.38
CA LEU A 101 -6.02 12.04 -13.52
C LEU A 101 -7.28 12.91 -13.36
N CYS A 102 -8.28 12.47 -12.59
CA CYS A 102 -9.43 13.32 -12.21
C CYS A 102 -9.00 14.54 -11.36
N ARG A 103 -7.76 14.55 -10.86
CA ARG A 103 -7.13 15.67 -10.13
C ARG A 103 -5.74 15.98 -10.69
N LEU A 104 -5.61 16.05 -12.02
CA LEU A 104 -4.34 16.24 -12.73
C LEU A 104 -3.42 17.31 -12.13
N HIS A 105 -3.91 18.53 -11.87
CA HIS A 105 -3.07 19.60 -11.29
C HIS A 105 -2.45 19.23 -9.94
N ARG A 106 -3.23 18.58 -9.06
CA ARG A 106 -2.76 18.10 -7.76
C ARG A 106 -1.74 16.97 -7.93
N THR A 107 -2.04 16.04 -8.83
CA THR A 107 -1.15 14.92 -9.18
C THR A 107 0.21 15.42 -9.65
N LEU A 108 0.23 16.38 -10.56
CA LEU A 108 1.46 17.02 -11.06
C LEU A 108 2.21 17.76 -9.94
N GLU A 109 1.50 18.48 -9.06
CA GLU A 109 2.14 19.12 -7.91
C GLU A 109 2.81 18.10 -7.00
N TYR A 110 2.15 16.97 -6.71
CA TYR A 110 2.70 15.91 -5.87
C TYR A 110 3.93 15.26 -6.50
N ILE A 111 3.88 14.93 -7.79
CA ILE A 111 5.02 14.37 -8.53
C ILE A 111 6.20 15.33 -8.46
N ARG A 112 5.99 16.60 -8.84
CA ARG A 112 7.04 17.62 -8.85
C ARG A 112 7.69 17.77 -7.49
N ARG A 113 6.89 17.95 -6.44
CA ARG A 113 7.41 18.21 -5.09
C ARG A 113 8.10 16.98 -4.48
N LEU A 114 7.66 15.77 -4.82
CA LEU A 114 8.34 14.55 -4.41
C LEU A 114 9.71 14.41 -5.09
N LYS A 115 9.79 14.68 -6.40
CA LYS A 115 11.07 14.71 -7.14
C LYS A 115 11.99 15.82 -6.65
N GLU A 116 11.48 17.02 -6.39
CA GLU A 116 12.25 18.14 -5.80
C GLU A 116 12.84 17.78 -4.43
N HIS A 117 12.12 17.02 -3.60
CA HIS A 117 12.54 16.66 -2.25
C HIS A 117 13.48 15.46 -2.20
N TYR A 118 13.16 14.39 -2.93
CA TYR A 118 13.87 13.09 -2.86
C TYR A 118 14.80 12.83 -4.05
N GLY A 119 14.74 13.66 -5.09
CA GLY A 119 15.56 13.55 -6.30
C GLY A 119 14.98 12.61 -7.36
N GLU A 120 15.64 12.58 -8.52
CA GLU A 120 15.22 11.82 -9.69
C GLU A 120 15.13 10.31 -9.47
N SER A 121 15.92 9.76 -8.54
CA SER A 121 15.89 8.33 -8.20
C SER A 121 14.64 7.92 -7.41
N PHE A 122 13.85 8.86 -6.89
CA PHE A 122 12.61 8.55 -6.19
C PHE A 122 11.57 8.08 -7.21
N HIS A 123 11.35 6.77 -7.27
CA HIS A 123 10.50 6.19 -8.31
C HIS A 123 9.04 6.59 -8.10
N LEU A 124 8.36 7.10 -9.11
CA LEU A 124 6.96 7.49 -9.09
C LEU A 124 6.20 6.72 -10.15
N HIS A 125 5.19 5.97 -9.73
CA HIS A 125 4.24 5.37 -10.66
C HIS A 125 2.83 5.87 -10.41
N LEU A 126 2.01 5.92 -11.47
CA LEU A 126 0.63 6.37 -11.42
C LEU A 126 -0.31 5.28 -11.94
N TYR A 127 -1.38 5.00 -11.23
CA TYR A 127 -2.49 4.18 -11.71
C TYR A 127 -3.55 5.06 -12.37
N THR A 128 -4.10 4.64 -13.51
CA THR A 128 -5.27 5.30 -14.12
C THR A 128 -6.27 4.27 -14.60
N SER A 129 -7.57 4.60 -14.46
CA SER A 129 -8.67 3.78 -14.96
C SER A 129 -8.99 4.06 -16.44
N LEU A 130 -8.43 5.14 -16.99
CA LEU A 130 -8.59 5.55 -18.38
C LEU A 130 -7.62 4.78 -19.26
N THR A 131 -8.01 4.46 -20.50
CA THR A 131 -7.10 3.99 -21.57
C THR A 131 -6.91 5.04 -22.67
N GLN A 132 -7.70 6.11 -22.60
CA GLN A 132 -7.66 7.27 -23.48
C GLN A 132 -7.23 8.45 -22.64
N VAL A 133 -5.94 8.77 -22.70
CA VAL A 133 -5.35 9.94 -22.02
C VAL A 133 -4.72 10.78 -23.11
N ASP A 134 -5.01 12.08 -23.11
CA ASP A 134 -4.46 12.98 -24.11
C ASP A 134 -2.93 12.98 -24.08
N ARG A 135 -2.29 12.91 -25.25
CA ARG A 135 -0.83 12.89 -25.38
C ARG A 135 -0.14 14.05 -24.65
N ASP A 136 -0.72 15.24 -24.69
CA ASP A 136 -0.20 16.42 -23.98
C ASP A 136 -0.18 16.22 -22.46
N THR A 137 -1.19 15.53 -21.91
CA THR A 137 -1.24 15.16 -20.48
C THR A 137 -0.15 14.16 -20.14
N LEU A 138 0.09 13.17 -21.01
CA LEU A 138 1.15 12.18 -20.82
C LEU A 138 2.55 12.82 -20.87
N ILE A 139 2.78 13.74 -21.82
CA ILE A 139 4.01 14.53 -21.90
C ILE A 139 4.19 15.36 -20.62
N LEU A 140 3.13 16.01 -20.15
CA LEU A 140 3.18 16.81 -18.93
C LEU A 140 3.52 15.96 -17.69
N LEU A 141 2.95 14.76 -17.56
CA LEU A 141 3.28 13.81 -16.49
C LEU A 141 4.75 13.38 -16.55
N ARG A 142 5.24 12.97 -17.72
CA ARG A 142 6.64 12.59 -17.95
C ARG A 142 7.59 13.72 -17.61
N ASP A 143 7.35 14.91 -18.15
CA ASP A 143 8.23 16.08 -17.99
C ASP A 143 8.21 16.61 -16.54
N THR A 144 7.16 16.32 -15.78
CA THR A 144 7.09 16.62 -14.33
C THR A 144 7.89 15.61 -13.49
N GLY A 145 8.25 14.47 -14.06
CA GLY A 145 9.04 13.43 -13.41
C GLY A 145 8.26 12.15 -13.07
N LEU A 146 7.16 11.84 -13.76
CA LEU A 146 6.55 10.52 -13.65
C LEU A 146 7.45 9.48 -14.35
N ASP A 147 7.79 8.38 -13.67
CA ASP A 147 8.66 7.34 -14.24
C ASP A 147 7.85 6.22 -14.91
N GLU A 148 6.72 5.85 -14.30
CA GLU A 148 5.93 4.68 -14.69
C GLU A 148 4.42 5.00 -14.65
N ILE A 149 3.65 4.55 -15.66
CA ILE A 149 2.19 4.66 -15.69
C ILE A 149 1.56 3.28 -15.88
N ARG A 150 0.51 3.01 -15.13
CA ARG A 150 -0.22 1.74 -15.12
C ARG A 150 -1.65 1.96 -15.52
N PHE A 151 -2.00 1.44 -16.69
CA PHE A 151 -3.33 1.57 -17.26
C PHE A 151 -4.20 0.39 -16.86
N HIS A 152 -5.42 0.68 -16.43
CA HIS A 152 -6.44 -0.34 -16.27
C HIS A 152 -7.18 -0.56 -17.59
N ALA A 153 -6.78 -1.57 -18.37
CA ALA A 153 -7.25 -1.78 -19.74
C ALA A 153 -8.68 -2.37 -19.86
N GLN A 154 -9.71 -1.57 -19.53
CA GLN A 154 -11.13 -1.95 -19.65
C GLN A 154 -11.76 -1.67 -21.02
N GLY A 155 -11.20 -0.75 -21.80
CA GLY A 155 -11.75 -0.30 -23.09
C GLY A 155 -11.03 -0.84 -24.31
N GLY A 156 -11.68 -0.78 -25.47
CA GLY A 156 -11.06 -1.15 -26.76
C GLY A 156 -10.09 -0.11 -27.32
N ASN A 157 -10.27 1.18 -26.97
CA ASN A 157 -9.39 2.26 -27.41
C ASN A 157 -8.16 2.37 -26.49
N TRP A 158 -6.97 2.18 -27.06
CA TRP A 158 -5.68 2.14 -26.36
C TRP A 158 -4.74 3.27 -26.79
N THR A 159 -5.25 4.33 -27.42
CA THR A 159 -4.42 5.45 -27.90
C THR A 159 -3.55 6.05 -26.80
N GLY A 160 -4.06 6.18 -25.57
CA GLY A 160 -3.25 6.70 -24.45
C GLY A 160 -2.14 5.75 -24.01
N ILE A 161 -2.34 4.43 -24.14
CA ILE A 161 -1.31 3.41 -23.86
C ILE A 161 -0.23 3.50 -24.95
N GLU A 162 -0.63 3.50 -26.23
CA GLU A 162 0.27 3.65 -27.38
C GLU A 162 1.10 4.94 -27.27
N ASP A 163 0.45 6.08 -27.04
CA ASP A 163 1.09 7.38 -26.84
C ASP A 163 2.10 7.35 -25.68
N SER A 164 1.77 6.69 -24.56
CA SER A 164 2.67 6.62 -23.40
C SER A 164 3.96 5.86 -23.70
N VAL A 165 3.87 4.76 -24.47
CA VAL A 165 5.04 4.00 -24.93
C VAL A 165 5.87 4.84 -25.89
N GLU A 166 5.24 5.50 -26.87
CA GLU A 166 5.94 6.32 -27.86
C GLU A 166 6.70 7.51 -27.26
N ILE A 167 6.17 8.14 -26.21
CA ILE A 167 6.84 9.26 -25.55
C ILE A 167 7.93 8.81 -24.56
N GLY A 168 8.12 7.50 -24.37
CA GLY A 168 9.16 6.92 -23.54
C GLY A 168 8.86 6.86 -22.05
N LEU A 169 7.57 6.86 -21.64
CA LEU A 169 7.21 6.48 -20.27
C LEU A 169 7.35 4.97 -20.10
N THR A 170 7.68 4.53 -18.87
CA THR A 170 7.54 3.10 -18.55
C THR A 170 6.05 2.80 -18.42
N THR A 171 5.52 2.00 -19.34
CA THR A 171 4.10 1.73 -19.45
C THR A 171 3.80 0.29 -19.05
N GLY A 172 2.87 0.16 -18.10
CA GLY A 172 2.32 -1.10 -17.67
C GLY A 172 0.81 -1.15 -17.85
N ILE A 173 0.29 -2.38 -17.91
CA ILE A 173 -1.14 -2.64 -17.76
C ILE A 173 -1.35 -3.32 -16.42
N GLU A 174 -2.38 -2.93 -15.69
CA GLU A 174 -2.77 -3.52 -14.42
C GLU A 174 -4.20 -4.06 -14.53
N LEU A 175 -4.40 -5.36 -14.31
CA LEU A 175 -5.71 -6.00 -14.39
C LEU A 175 -5.95 -6.99 -13.25
N PRO A 176 -7.16 -7.03 -12.67
CA PRO A 176 -7.56 -8.10 -11.79
C PRO A 176 -7.77 -9.38 -12.60
N VAL A 177 -7.42 -10.51 -12.00
CA VAL A 177 -7.64 -11.83 -12.60
C VAL A 177 -9.04 -12.30 -12.25
N ILE A 178 -9.99 -11.93 -13.10
CA ILE A 178 -11.39 -12.33 -12.94
C ILE A 178 -11.56 -13.76 -13.46
N PRO A 179 -12.06 -14.71 -12.64
CA PRO A 179 -12.27 -16.08 -13.09
C PRO A 179 -13.11 -16.15 -14.38
N ALA A 180 -12.82 -17.14 -15.23
CA ALA A 180 -13.45 -17.35 -16.54
C ALA A 180 -13.23 -16.25 -17.61
N HIS A 181 -12.31 -15.29 -17.40
CA HIS A 181 -11.98 -14.24 -18.37
C HIS A 181 -10.64 -14.47 -19.08
N GLU A 182 -10.23 -15.74 -19.24
CA GLU A 182 -8.94 -16.12 -19.84
C GLU A 182 -8.72 -15.53 -21.24
N LYS A 183 -9.73 -15.64 -22.11
CA LYS A 183 -9.65 -15.13 -23.49
C LYS A 183 -9.33 -13.64 -23.52
N GLN A 184 -10.00 -12.85 -22.68
CA GLN A 184 -9.76 -11.42 -22.57
C GLN A 184 -8.34 -11.11 -22.12
N LEU A 185 -7.83 -11.82 -21.09
CA LEU A 185 -6.46 -11.61 -20.60
C LEU A 185 -5.41 -11.93 -21.66
N ARG A 186 -5.60 -13.01 -22.44
CA ARG A 186 -4.72 -13.35 -23.56
C ARG A 186 -4.75 -12.29 -24.66
N GLU A 187 -5.94 -11.81 -25.04
CA GLU A 187 -6.10 -10.74 -26.04
C GLU A 187 -5.42 -9.44 -25.60
N VAL A 188 -5.55 -9.06 -24.32
CA VAL A 188 -4.85 -7.91 -23.74
C VAL A 188 -3.34 -8.12 -23.80
N ALA A 189 -2.83 -9.29 -23.41
CA ALA A 189 -1.41 -9.57 -23.37
C ALA A 189 -0.77 -9.54 -24.78
N ILE A 190 -1.42 -10.13 -25.79
CA ILE A 190 -0.96 -10.08 -27.19
C ILE A 190 -0.90 -8.62 -27.66
N LYS A 191 -1.99 -7.87 -27.46
CA LYS A 191 -2.04 -6.46 -27.88
C LYS A 191 -1.01 -5.60 -27.16
N ALA A 192 -0.76 -5.86 -25.88
CA ALA A 192 0.24 -5.17 -25.08
C ALA A 192 1.66 -5.41 -25.62
N GLU A 193 1.98 -6.66 -25.98
CA GLU A 193 3.25 -6.99 -26.62
C GLU A 193 3.39 -6.30 -27.99
N ASP A 194 2.37 -6.34 -28.84
CA ASP A 194 2.38 -5.72 -30.17
C ASP A 194 2.66 -4.20 -30.13
N ILE A 195 2.18 -3.52 -29.09
CA ILE A 195 2.37 -2.06 -28.88
C ILE A 195 3.72 -1.74 -28.22
N GLY A 196 4.37 -2.71 -27.59
CA GLY A 196 5.61 -2.52 -26.84
C GLY A 196 5.42 -2.07 -25.38
N VAL A 197 4.29 -2.41 -24.76
CA VAL A 197 4.08 -2.26 -23.32
C VAL A 197 5.10 -3.11 -22.56
N GLN A 198 5.73 -2.55 -21.53
CA GLN A 198 6.85 -3.22 -20.85
C GLN A 198 6.38 -4.33 -19.91
N PHE A 199 5.21 -4.18 -19.27
CA PHE A 199 4.68 -5.22 -18.39
C PHE A 199 3.16 -5.25 -18.25
N LEU A 200 2.64 -6.44 -17.90
CA LEU A 200 1.28 -6.69 -17.47
C LEU A 200 1.28 -7.25 -16.04
N ASN A 201 0.67 -6.50 -15.12
CA ASN A 201 0.43 -6.94 -13.76
C ASN A 201 -0.97 -7.55 -13.64
N LEU A 202 -0.99 -8.78 -13.18
CA LEU A 202 -2.17 -9.57 -12.86
C LEU A 202 -2.35 -9.57 -11.35
N ASN A 203 -3.36 -8.85 -10.86
CA ASN A 203 -3.70 -8.86 -9.45
C ASN A 203 -4.70 -9.98 -9.17
N GLU A 204 -4.45 -10.76 -8.13
CA GLU A 204 -5.49 -11.66 -7.62
C GLU A 204 -6.75 -10.86 -7.29
N LEU A 205 -7.91 -11.38 -7.71
CA LEU A 205 -9.17 -10.71 -7.45
C LEU A 205 -9.54 -10.88 -5.98
N GLU A 206 -9.81 -9.77 -5.31
CA GLU A 206 -10.09 -9.72 -3.88
C GLU A 206 -11.49 -9.17 -3.61
N ALA A 207 -12.14 -9.76 -2.62
CA ALA A 207 -13.31 -9.22 -1.98
C ALA A 207 -12.92 -8.21 -0.90
N SER A 208 -13.68 -7.13 -0.86
CA SER A 208 -13.69 -6.13 0.19
C SER A 208 -15.12 -5.94 0.67
N GLU A 209 -15.30 -5.27 1.82
CA GLU A 209 -16.62 -4.95 2.35
C GLU A 209 -17.52 -4.24 1.32
N SER A 210 -16.94 -3.37 0.49
CA SER A 210 -17.68 -2.55 -0.48
C SER A 210 -18.03 -3.27 -1.80
N ASN A 211 -17.35 -4.37 -2.14
CA ASN A 211 -17.57 -5.09 -3.40
C ASN A 211 -18.13 -6.51 -3.22
N PHE A 212 -18.08 -7.09 -2.02
CA PHE A 212 -18.39 -8.50 -1.80
C PHE A 212 -19.79 -8.88 -2.27
N SER A 213 -20.80 -8.07 -1.96
CA SER A 213 -22.19 -8.33 -2.37
C SER A 213 -22.35 -8.38 -3.90
N ARG A 214 -21.63 -7.52 -4.63
CA ARG A 214 -21.62 -7.48 -6.10
C ARG A 214 -20.91 -8.70 -6.67
N LEU A 215 -19.75 -9.07 -6.15
CA LEU A 215 -19.01 -10.27 -6.57
C LEU A 215 -19.84 -11.55 -6.33
N ALA A 216 -20.46 -11.67 -5.15
CA ALA A 216 -21.33 -12.80 -4.81
C ALA A 216 -22.54 -12.89 -5.75
N SER A 217 -23.14 -11.77 -6.14
CA SER A 217 -24.26 -11.74 -7.10
C SER A 217 -23.89 -12.26 -8.49
N LEU A 218 -22.60 -12.21 -8.85
CA LEU A 218 -22.03 -12.76 -10.08
C LEU A 218 -21.59 -14.22 -9.93
N GLY A 219 -21.88 -14.86 -8.80
CA GLY A 219 -21.56 -16.27 -8.54
C GLY A 219 -20.13 -16.52 -8.08
N MET A 220 -19.34 -15.47 -7.85
CA MET A 220 -17.96 -15.58 -7.35
C MET A 220 -17.95 -15.94 -5.85
N ARG A 221 -16.93 -16.66 -5.42
CA ARG A 221 -16.79 -17.15 -4.03
C ARG A 221 -15.39 -16.90 -3.51
N LEU A 222 -15.26 -16.68 -2.21
CA LEU A 222 -13.97 -16.63 -1.53
C LEU A 222 -13.27 -17.99 -1.59
N THR A 223 -11.94 -17.98 -1.61
CA THR A 223 -11.11 -19.18 -1.49
C THR A 223 -11.29 -19.84 -0.11
N SER A 224 -11.35 -19.04 0.94
CA SER A 224 -11.72 -19.44 2.31
C SER A 224 -12.30 -18.25 3.08
N LEU A 225 -12.94 -18.47 4.22
CA LEU A 225 -13.47 -17.38 5.06
C LEU A 225 -12.37 -16.49 5.66
N GLU A 226 -11.14 -17.01 5.75
CA GLU A 226 -9.97 -16.30 6.28
C GLU A 226 -9.26 -15.45 5.22
N LYS A 227 -9.59 -15.61 3.94
CA LYS A 227 -8.91 -14.94 2.82
C LYS A 227 -9.88 -14.02 2.07
N SER A 228 -9.37 -12.85 1.67
CA SER A 228 -10.07 -11.93 0.77
C SER A 228 -10.10 -12.41 -0.69
N SER A 229 -9.22 -13.35 -1.08
CA SER A 229 -9.08 -13.81 -2.47
C SER A 229 -10.31 -14.55 -3.01
N ILE A 230 -10.62 -14.35 -4.30
CA ILE A 230 -11.66 -15.06 -5.04
C ILE A 230 -11.15 -16.38 -5.63
N ALA A 231 -11.89 -17.46 -5.41
CA ALA A 231 -11.56 -18.80 -5.89
C ALA A 231 -11.43 -18.84 -7.43
N GLY A 232 -10.38 -19.51 -7.91
CA GLY A 232 -10.07 -19.64 -9.34
C GLY A 232 -9.32 -18.45 -9.96
N SER A 233 -9.11 -17.36 -9.20
CA SER A 233 -8.32 -16.21 -9.66
C SER A 233 -6.83 -16.59 -9.81
N GLN A 234 -6.25 -17.19 -8.77
CA GLN A 234 -4.86 -17.67 -8.78
C GLN A 234 -4.59 -18.71 -9.88
N ASP A 235 -5.45 -19.73 -10.00
CA ASP A 235 -5.27 -20.79 -11.01
C ASP A 235 -5.25 -20.21 -12.43
N LEU A 236 -6.15 -19.27 -12.71
CA LEU A 236 -6.18 -18.57 -14.00
C LEU A 236 -4.91 -17.75 -14.21
N ALA A 237 -4.40 -17.05 -13.18
CA ALA A 237 -3.17 -16.28 -13.29
C ALA A 237 -1.98 -17.17 -13.67
N TYR A 238 -1.85 -18.34 -13.04
CA TYR A 238 -0.80 -19.31 -13.37
C TYR A 238 -0.94 -19.88 -14.78
N GLN A 239 -2.17 -20.14 -15.24
CA GLN A 239 -2.41 -20.56 -16.63
C GLN A 239 -1.96 -19.48 -17.63
N ILE A 240 -2.24 -18.20 -17.34
CA ILE A 240 -1.79 -17.08 -18.18
C ILE A 240 -0.26 -16.96 -18.14
N LEU A 241 0.38 -17.07 -16.98
CA LEU A 241 1.84 -17.03 -16.89
C LEU A 241 2.51 -18.16 -17.66
N ASP A 242 2.02 -19.40 -17.52
CA ASP A 242 2.53 -20.55 -18.28
C ASP A 242 2.36 -20.36 -19.79
N TRP A 243 1.22 -19.82 -20.23
CA TRP A 243 0.98 -19.49 -21.63
C TRP A 243 1.91 -18.38 -22.14
N VAL A 244 2.02 -17.25 -21.43
CA VAL A 244 2.94 -16.14 -21.76
C VAL A 244 4.38 -16.63 -21.87
N SER A 245 4.81 -17.52 -20.95
CA SER A 245 6.17 -18.08 -20.92
C SER A 245 6.56 -18.84 -22.20
N LYS A 246 5.57 -19.30 -22.96
CA LYS A 246 5.73 -20.12 -24.17
C LYS A 246 5.47 -19.33 -25.45
N ASP A 247 4.48 -18.45 -25.43
CA ASP A 247 3.92 -17.85 -26.64
C ASP A 247 4.25 -16.36 -26.83
N LEU A 248 4.63 -15.65 -25.76
CA LEU A 248 5.06 -14.24 -25.83
C LEU A 248 6.58 -14.12 -25.62
N VAL A 249 7.19 -13.08 -26.17
CA VAL A 249 8.65 -12.95 -26.26
C VAL A 249 9.18 -11.84 -25.35
N ASP A 250 8.54 -10.69 -25.34
CA ASP A 250 9.05 -9.43 -24.79
C ASP A 250 8.24 -8.95 -23.57
N LEU A 251 6.92 -9.16 -23.55
CA LEU A 251 6.08 -8.68 -22.45
C LEU A 251 6.45 -9.34 -21.10
N SER A 252 6.77 -8.53 -20.08
CA SER A 252 6.91 -9.06 -18.71
C SER A 252 5.54 -9.21 -18.05
N VAL A 253 5.26 -10.35 -17.42
CA VAL A 253 3.96 -10.59 -16.78
C VAL A 253 4.18 -10.99 -15.34
N HIS A 254 3.61 -10.23 -14.42
CA HIS A 254 3.74 -10.44 -12.98
C HIS A 254 2.36 -10.67 -12.37
N TYR A 255 2.22 -11.81 -11.69
CA TYR A 255 1.07 -12.11 -10.85
C TYR A 255 1.37 -11.71 -9.40
N CYS A 256 0.58 -10.78 -8.89
CA CYS A 256 0.59 -10.34 -7.49
C CYS A 256 -0.55 -11.03 -6.73
N SER A 257 -0.21 -11.92 -5.82
CA SER A 257 -1.20 -12.61 -4.97
C SER A 257 -1.77 -11.68 -3.89
N ALA A 258 -2.98 -11.98 -3.43
CA ALA A 258 -3.60 -11.27 -2.32
C ALA A 258 -2.77 -11.44 -1.03
N SER A 259 -2.29 -12.67 -0.78
CA SER A 259 -1.44 -12.96 0.39
C SER A 259 -0.14 -12.19 0.39
N PHE A 260 0.42 -11.84 -0.77
CA PHE A 260 1.63 -11.02 -0.85
C PHE A 260 1.41 -9.61 -0.29
N LYS A 261 0.25 -9.00 -0.55
CA LYS A 261 -0.07 -7.65 -0.06
C LYS A 261 -0.09 -7.61 1.48
N ASP A 262 -0.74 -8.59 2.09
CA ASP A 262 -0.91 -8.64 3.55
C ASP A 262 0.35 -9.13 4.27
N SER A 263 0.91 -10.27 3.83
CA SER A 263 1.97 -10.95 4.58
C SER A 263 3.38 -10.44 4.28
N VAL A 264 3.59 -9.78 3.12
CA VAL A 264 4.91 -9.33 2.69
C VAL A 264 4.96 -7.81 2.56
N GLN A 265 4.16 -7.22 1.66
CA GLN A 265 4.22 -5.79 1.37
C GLN A 265 3.92 -4.95 2.61
N MET A 266 2.77 -5.17 3.25
CA MET A 266 2.36 -4.44 4.44
C MET A 266 3.34 -4.67 5.59
N ARG A 267 3.71 -5.94 5.84
CA ARG A 267 4.66 -6.31 6.89
C ARG A 267 6.03 -5.64 6.73
N ASN A 268 6.58 -5.63 5.51
CA ASN A 268 7.86 -4.98 5.22
C ASN A 268 7.77 -3.46 5.40
N ARG A 269 6.68 -2.82 4.95
CA ARG A 269 6.45 -1.37 5.16
C ARG A 269 6.36 -1.03 6.65
N LEU A 270 5.60 -1.80 7.43
CA LEU A 270 5.48 -1.62 8.88
C LEU A 270 6.82 -1.85 9.58
N GLY A 271 7.58 -2.89 9.22
CA GLY A 271 8.91 -3.13 9.79
C GLY A 271 9.89 -1.99 9.52
N ARG A 272 9.86 -1.43 8.29
CA ARG A 272 10.65 -0.23 7.94
C ARG A 272 10.23 0.99 8.74
N ARG A 273 8.94 1.12 9.04
CA ARG A 273 8.40 2.19 9.88
C ARG A 273 8.88 2.06 11.31
N VAL A 274 8.69 0.90 11.94
CA VAL A 274 9.20 0.59 13.28
C VAL A 274 10.68 0.96 13.40
N ALA A 275 11.51 0.52 12.46
CA ALA A 275 12.95 0.78 12.49
C ALA A 275 13.32 2.28 12.46
N ARG A 276 12.42 3.16 12.03
CA ARG A 276 12.66 4.59 11.86
C ARG A 276 11.90 5.48 12.83
N THR A 277 10.74 5.03 13.33
CA THR A 277 9.84 5.86 14.15
C THR A 277 9.72 5.38 15.59
N LYS A 278 10.25 4.20 15.93
CA LYS A 278 10.24 3.67 17.29
C LYS A 278 10.85 4.68 18.27
N ARG A 279 10.13 4.96 19.36
CA ARG A 279 10.59 5.78 20.48
C ARG A 279 11.30 4.92 21.54
N GLU A 280 12.11 5.55 22.39
CA GLU A 280 12.84 4.83 23.45
C GLU A 280 11.92 4.12 24.45
N LEU A 281 10.75 4.70 24.72
CA LEU A 281 9.72 4.10 25.58
C LEU A 281 9.04 2.85 24.98
N GLU A 282 9.27 2.53 23.72
CA GLU A 282 8.55 1.45 23.03
C GLU A 282 9.39 0.18 22.94
N VAL A 283 8.75 -0.98 23.00
CA VAL A 283 9.34 -2.29 22.68
C VAL A 283 8.76 -2.76 21.35
N VAL A 284 9.55 -3.48 20.55
CA VAL A 284 9.02 -4.12 19.33
C VAL A 284 8.55 -5.51 19.72
N ALA A 285 7.33 -5.89 19.33
CA ALA A 285 6.82 -7.23 19.56
C ALA A 285 7.69 -8.30 18.86
N ASP A 286 7.76 -9.50 19.44
CA ASP A 286 8.50 -10.60 18.84
C ASP A 286 7.83 -11.01 17.52
N ASP A 287 8.63 -11.18 16.47
CA ASP A 287 8.20 -11.65 15.15
C ASP A 287 7.04 -10.87 14.50
N GLU A 288 6.75 -9.64 14.95
CA GLU A 288 5.74 -8.77 14.34
C GLU A 288 6.18 -7.30 14.34
N PRO A 289 5.87 -6.52 13.29
CA PRO A 289 6.20 -5.10 13.25
C PRO A 289 5.20 -4.26 14.07
N LEU A 290 4.96 -4.66 15.32
CA LEU A 290 4.09 -4.00 16.29
C LEU A 290 4.90 -3.37 17.42
N LEU A 291 4.33 -2.37 18.08
CA LEU A 291 4.92 -1.64 19.19
C LEU A 291 4.17 -1.96 20.49
N ILE A 292 4.93 -2.27 21.54
CA ILE A 292 4.44 -2.51 22.89
C ILE A 292 4.81 -1.31 23.77
N LEU A 293 3.84 -0.80 24.52
CA LEU A 293 4.01 0.35 25.42
C LEU A 293 3.10 0.25 26.64
N GLY A 294 3.54 0.82 27.76
CA GLY A 294 2.70 0.99 28.94
C GLY A 294 1.79 2.22 28.80
N LEU A 295 0.52 2.07 29.15
CA LEU A 295 -0.48 3.13 29.07
C LEU A 295 -1.13 3.41 30.43
N LEU A 296 -1.34 4.69 30.70
CA LEU A 296 -2.29 5.15 31.71
C LEU A 296 -3.43 5.88 31.01
N LEU A 297 -4.63 5.31 31.14
CA LEU A 297 -5.86 5.77 30.52
C LEU A 297 -6.78 6.39 31.58
N PRO A 298 -7.24 7.64 31.40
CA PRO A 298 -8.09 8.29 32.36
C PRO A 298 -9.50 7.69 32.36
N GLN A 299 -10.03 7.35 33.55
CA GLN A 299 -11.38 6.81 33.72
C GLN A 299 -12.37 7.86 34.25
N ALA A 300 -11.86 8.91 34.91
CA ALA A 300 -12.71 9.95 35.48
C ALA A 300 -13.32 10.85 34.39
N LYS A 301 -14.64 11.05 34.45
CA LYS A 301 -15.34 11.99 33.56
C LYS A 301 -14.84 13.43 33.79
N GLY A 302 -14.52 14.12 32.71
CA GLY A 302 -14.10 15.53 32.73
C GLY A 302 -12.61 15.76 32.93
N MET A 303 -11.78 14.70 32.86
CA MET A 303 -10.34 14.85 32.89
C MET A 303 -9.84 15.68 31.69
N LYS A 304 -8.95 16.63 31.97
CA LYS A 304 -8.41 17.58 31.00
C LYS A 304 -6.95 17.31 30.70
N GLN A 305 -6.42 17.93 29.66
CA GLN A 305 -5.02 17.80 29.29
C GLN A 305 -4.06 18.21 30.42
N GLU A 306 -4.44 19.21 31.24
CA GLU A 306 -3.61 19.61 32.39
C GLU A 306 -3.55 18.53 33.49
N ASP A 307 -4.57 17.66 33.59
CA ASP A 307 -4.55 16.53 34.53
C ASP A 307 -3.56 15.45 34.07
N LEU A 308 -3.47 15.20 32.76
CA LEU A 308 -2.46 14.30 32.20
C LEU A 308 -1.06 14.82 32.49
N GLU A 309 -0.81 16.10 32.24
CA GLU A 309 0.49 16.72 32.48
C GLU A 309 0.89 16.65 33.94
N ARG A 310 -0.01 17.01 34.87
CA ARG A 310 0.23 16.88 36.32
C ARG A 310 0.57 15.45 36.72
N THR A 311 -0.18 14.49 36.19
CA THR A 311 0.04 13.07 36.51
C THR A 311 1.38 12.59 35.93
N ALA A 312 1.72 12.98 34.71
CA ALA A 312 3.00 12.69 34.08
C ALA A 312 4.18 13.28 34.85
N ILE A 313 4.10 14.53 35.30
CA ILE A 313 5.14 15.17 36.13
C ILE A 313 5.31 14.41 37.45
N MET A 314 4.20 14.06 38.11
CA MET A 314 4.24 13.26 39.33
C MET A 314 4.93 11.91 39.10
N LEU A 315 4.60 11.20 38.01
CA LEU A 315 5.24 9.92 37.69
C LEU A 315 6.75 10.10 37.42
N ALA A 316 7.12 11.12 36.66
CA ALA A 316 8.51 11.42 36.36
C ALA A 316 9.33 11.74 37.63
N GLU A 317 8.78 12.54 38.54
CA GLU A 317 9.46 12.94 39.78
C GLU A 317 9.50 11.82 40.83
N CYS A 318 8.39 11.11 41.05
CA CYS A 318 8.29 10.09 42.10
C CYS A 318 9.05 8.81 41.76
N TYR A 319 9.16 8.46 40.48
CA TYR A 319 9.79 7.24 40.01
C TYR A 319 11.05 7.49 39.18
N GLU A 320 11.55 8.74 39.15
CA GLU A 320 12.76 9.16 38.44
C GLU A 320 12.77 8.72 36.96
N ILE A 321 11.60 8.78 36.30
CA ILE A 321 11.44 8.31 34.91
C ILE A 321 12.05 9.36 33.96
N PRO A 322 13.01 8.99 33.09
CA PRO A 322 13.57 9.90 32.09
C PRO A 322 12.51 10.41 31.10
N ASP A 323 12.68 11.65 30.61
CA ASP A 323 11.80 12.25 29.60
C ASP A 323 11.66 11.41 28.31
N SER A 324 12.67 10.60 27.96
CA SER A 324 12.62 9.73 26.78
C SER A 324 11.75 8.48 26.98
N LEU A 325 11.45 8.14 28.23
CA LEU A 325 10.68 6.95 28.62
C LEU A 325 9.24 7.26 29.06
N LEU A 326 8.84 8.54 28.99
CA LEU A 326 7.50 9.02 29.33
C LEU A 326 7.00 10.04 28.31
N ASN A 327 5.76 9.89 27.85
CA ASN A 327 5.12 10.82 26.91
C ASN A 327 3.66 11.11 27.30
N VAL A 328 3.20 12.33 27.04
CA VAL A 328 1.80 12.72 27.20
C VAL A 328 1.15 12.89 25.83
N ASP A 329 0.30 11.93 25.44
CA ASP A 329 -0.50 12.05 24.22
C ASP A 329 -1.82 12.76 24.53
N LYS A 330 -1.81 14.09 24.31
CA LYS A 330 -2.95 14.97 24.50
C LYS A 330 -4.09 14.74 23.49
N LYS A 331 -3.79 14.15 22.33
CA LYS A 331 -4.78 13.89 21.27
C LYS A 331 -5.58 12.64 21.60
N ARG A 332 -4.89 11.58 22.05
CA ARG A 332 -5.51 10.32 22.49
C ARG A 332 -5.92 10.31 23.96
N MET A 333 -5.63 11.39 24.70
CA MET A 333 -5.91 11.52 26.12
C MET A 333 -5.35 10.35 26.94
N ARG A 334 -4.04 10.10 26.79
CA ARG A 334 -3.32 9.04 27.54
C ARG A 334 -1.91 9.46 27.92
N ILE A 335 -1.37 8.82 28.95
CA ILE A 335 0.06 8.88 29.27
C ILE A 335 0.70 7.57 28.81
N GLU A 336 1.85 7.67 28.16
CA GLU A 336 2.60 6.56 27.61
C GLU A 336 3.91 6.45 28.38
N VAL A 337 4.24 5.24 28.85
CA VAL A 337 5.44 4.96 29.64
C VAL A 337 6.08 3.69 29.10
N ALA A 338 7.38 3.54 29.29
CA ALA A 338 8.06 2.28 28.97
C ALA A 338 7.36 1.09 29.67
N PRO A 339 7.07 -0.02 28.95
CA PRO A 339 6.25 -1.10 29.49
C PRO A 339 6.87 -1.74 30.74
N TRP A 340 8.19 -1.96 30.75
CA TRP A 340 8.91 -2.52 31.90
C TRP A 340 8.89 -1.59 33.13
N ILE A 341 8.87 -0.27 32.93
CA ILE A 341 8.73 0.68 34.04
C ILE A 341 7.31 0.60 34.60
N LEU A 342 6.30 0.60 33.72
CA LEU A 342 4.91 0.58 34.17
C LEU A 342 4.59 -0.69 34.97
N GLU A 343 5.11 -1.85 34.54
CA GLU A 343 4.96 -3.12 35.26
C GLU A 343 5.52 -3.06 36.69
N GLU A 344 6.66 -2.41 36.90
CA GLU A 344 7.27 -2.27 38.22
C GLU A 344 6.48 -1.31 39.13
N ILE A 345 5.98 -0.20 38.59
CA ILE A 345 5.35 0.87 39.40
C ILE A 345 3.83 0.74 39.50
N ALA A 346 3.18 -0.15 38.72
CA ALA A 346 1.73 -0.21 38.60
C ALA A 346 0.99 -0.36 39.94
N GLY A 347 1.54 -1.17 40.85
CA GLY A 347 0.95 -1.39 42.19
C GLY A 347 0.86 -0.09 43.00
N ASP A 348 1.95 0.66 43.04
CA ASP A 348 2.03 1.91 43.80
C ASP A 348 1.21 3.01 43.13
N VAL A 349 1.28 3.12 41.79
CA VAL A 349 0.53 4.12 41.02
C VAL A 349 -0.98 3.91 41.19
N LYS A 350 -1.47 2.67 41.17
CA LYS A 350 -2.88 2.35 41.43
C LYS A 350 -3.35 2.83 42.80
N HIS A 351 -2.51 2.65 43.82
CA HIS A 351 -2.81 3.09 45.18
C HIS A 351 -2.85 4.62 45.27
N GLN A 352 -1.89 5.31 44.66
CA GLN A 352 -1.83 6.78 44.68
C GLN A 352 -2.96 7.44 43.87
N LEU A 353 -3.31 6.88 42.71
CA LEU A 353 -4.27 7.48 41.78
C LEU A 353 -5.74 7.07 42.04
N SER A 354 -6.03 6.41 43.17
CA SER A 354 -7.38 6.13 43.67
C SER A 354 -8.35 5.52 42.64
N GLY A 355 -7.85 4.70 41.70
CA GLY A 355 -8.67 4.07 40.66
C GLY A 355 -9.24 5.03 39.59
N SER A 356 -8.77 6.28 39.53
CA SER A 356 -9.18 7.25 38.49
C SER A 356 -8.54 6.98 37.12
N TRP A 357 -7.64 6.00 37.07
CA TRP A 357 -6.84 5.63 35.91
C TRP A 357 -6.83 4.12 35.72
N GLN A 358 -6.91 3.68 34.47
CA GLN A 358 -6.68 2.32 34.06
C GLN A 358 -5.24 2.21 33.55
N LEU A 359 -4.50 1.25 34.10
CA LEU A 359 -3.13 0.96 33.71
C LEU A 359 -3.12 -0.33 32.88
N GLY A 360 -2.25 -0.41 31.88
CA GLY A 360 -2.06 -1.64 31.14
C GLY A 360 -0.95 -1.55 30.11
N ILE A 361 -0.59 -2.71 29.57
CA ILE A 361 0.34 -2.83 28.45
C ILE A 361 -0.48 -2.93 27.16
N ALA A 362 -0.16 -2.09 26.18
CA ALA A 362 -0.84 -2.07 24.90
C ALA A 362 0.10 -2.51 23.78
N THR A 363 -0.45 -3.25 22.82
CA THR A 363 0.20 -3.59 21.56
C THR A 363 -0.48 -2.81 20.43
N GLU A 364 0.28 -2.02 19.69
CA GLU A 364 -0.21 -1.10 18.67
C GLU A 364 0.52 -1.26 17.33
N TYR A 365 -0.19 -1.01 16.24
CA TYR A 365 0.45 -0.77 14.95
C TYR A 365 1.32 0.51 15.02
N PRO A 366 2.47 0.53 14.34
CA PRO A 366 3.32 1.72 14.25
C PRO A 366 2.72 2.83 13.38
N SER A 367 1.50 2.65 12.85
CA SER A 367 0.78 3.56 11.96
C SER A 367 0.48 4.93 12.60
N TRP A 368 0.05 5.89 11.79
CA TRP A 368 -0.31 7.25 12.25
C TRP A 368 -1.40 7.25 13.34
N ASP A 369 -2.42 6.41 13.16
CA ASP A 369 -3.55 6.29 14.08
C ASP A 369 -3.22 5.47 15.33
N ARG A 370 -2.09 4.74 15.34
CA ARG A 370 -1.65 3.89 16.46
C ARG A 370 -2.73 2.88 16.82
N LEU A 371 -3.22 2.16 15.81
CA LEU A 371 -4.30 1.20 15.97
C LEU A 371 -3.91 0.14 17.02
N GLN A 372 -4.64 0.13 18.13
CA GLN A 372 -4.43 -0.82 19.22
C GLN A 372 -5.01 -2.19 18.86
N VAL A 373 -4.19 -3.23 18.99
CA VAL A 373 -4.54 -4.62 18.69
C VAL A 373 -4.88 -5.37 19.98
N GLU A 374 -4.14 -5.09 21.05
CA GLU A 374 -4.25 -5.75 22.35
C GLU A 374 -4.04 -4.77 23.50
N PHE A 375 -4.67 -5.04 24.64
CA PHE A 375 -4.48 -4.30 25.89
C PHE A 375 -4.63 -5.23 27.08
N ASP A 376 -3.55 -5.37 27.84
CA ASP A 376 -3.46 -6.19 29.04
C ASP A 376 -3.49 -5.29 30.28
N PRO A 377 -4.61 -5.25 31.04
CA PRO A 377 -4.69 -4.47 32.26
C PRO A 377 -3.70 -4.98 33.30
N LEU A 378 -2.88 -4.07 33.83
CA LEU A 378 -2.00 -4.35 34.97
C LEU A 378 -2.76 -4.21 36.27
#